data_AF-A0A0C2WMZ5-F1
#
_entry.id   AF-A0A0C2WMZ5-F1
#
_cell.length_a   1.000
_cell.length_b   1.000
_cell.length_c   1.000
_cell.angle_alpha   90.00
_cell.angle_beta   90.00
_cell.angle_gamma   90.00
#
_symmetry.space_group_name_H-M   'P 1'
#
loop_
_entity.id
_entity.type
_entity.pdbx_description
1 polymer ?
#
loop_
_entity_poly.entity_id
_entity_poly.type
_entity_poly.pdbx_seq_one_letter_code
_entity_poly.pdbx_strand_id
1 'polypeptide(L)'
;MIPSHTLEIVVPRLRELAQVGIPSLSQAADTALLVHNAVKRVKCNKAEFEELGMDAALLLYVAADELREKGQRNIKGKAKGDIDSLTGVLQKILDLAQADATRCDCFAFWYSDAARIKSLREELEQRLQTFDVRSFNELHDKASERVNKRSHRPDKAKYERGLTSRSSSKTSDSM
;
A
#
# COMPACT_ATOMS: atom_id res chain seq x y z
N MET A 1 14.14 -8.56 9.68
CA MET A 1 13.49 -9.61 8.86
C MET A 1 11.99 -9.39 8.99
N ILE A 2 11.35 -8.91 7.93
CA ILE A 2 9.92 -8.59 7.96
C ILE A 2 9.15 -9.91 7.84
N PRO A 3 8.17 -10.16 8.70
CA PRO A 3 7.43 -11.40 8.64
C PRO A 3 6.51 -11.39 7.40
N SER A 4 6.55 -12.47 6.60
CA SER A 4 5.84 -12.60 5.32
C SER A 4 4.34 -12.26 5.39
N HIS A 5 3.73 -12.37 6.58
CA HIS A 5 2.33 -11.97 6.83
C HIS A 5 2.04 -10.49 6.52
N THR A 6 3.05 -9.61 6.56
CA THR A 6 2.84 -8.17 6.33
C THR A 6 2.43 -7.91 4.88
N LEU A 7 3.10 -8.55 3.90
CA LEU A 7 2.78 -8.42 2.48
C LEU A 7 1.46 -9.10 2.12
N GLU A 8 1.14 -10.23 2.76
CA GLU A 8 -0.14 -10.92 2.60
C GLU A 8 -1.34 -10.04 2.98
N ILE A 9 -1.14 -9.08 3.87
CA ILE A 9 -2.18 -8.13 4.30
C ILE A 9 -2.12 -6.83 3.50
N VAL A 10 -0.92 -6.35 3.17
CA VAL A 10 -0.74 -5.10 2.41
C VAL A 10 -1.25 -5.21 0.98
N VAL A 11 -0.96 -6.31 0.27
CA VAL A 11 -1.37 -6.47 -1.15
C VAL A 11 -2.89 -6.44 -1.33
N PRO A 12 -3.71 -7.18 -0.53
CA PRO A 12 -5.17 -7.03 -0.58
C PRO A 12 -5.64 -5.62 -0.29
N ARG A 13 -4.99 -4.90 0.64
CA ARG A 13 -5.37 -3.51 0.96
C ARG A 13 -5.02 -2.53 -0.15
N LEU A 14 -3.90 -2.72 -0.85
CA LEU A 14 -3.60 -1.96 -2.05
C LEU A 14 -4.65 -2.24 -3.14
N ARG A 15 -5.11 -3.49 -3.29
CA ARG A 15 -6.20 -3.81 -4.21
C ARG A 15 -7.53 -3.12 -3.83
N GLU A 16 -7.86 -3.06 -2.55
CA GLU A 16 -9.02 -2.28 -2.09
C GLU A 16 -8.84 -0.79 -2.40
N LEU A 17 -7.66 -0.22 -2.12
CA LEU A 17 -7.35 1.18 -2.39
C LEU A 17 -7.41 1.53 -3.88
N ALA A 18 -6.97 0.62 -4.75
CA ALA A 18 -7.10 0.74 -6.21
C ALA A 18 -8.57 0.89 -6.64
N GLN A 19 -9.50 0.25 -5.91
CA GLN A 19 -10.94 0.32 -6.19
C GLN A 19 -11.62 1.53 -5.55
N VAL A 20 -10.95 2.23 -4.62
CA VAL A 20 -11.48 3.47 -4.05
C VAL A 20 -11.42 4.54 -5.13
N GLY A 21 -12.54 5.20 -5.41
CA GLY A 21 -12.69 6.23 -6.45
C GLY A 21 -11.92 7.55 -6.19
N ILE A 22 -10.80 7.51 -5.47
CA ILE A 22 -9.87 8.63 -5.28
C ILE A 22 -8.76 8.46 -6.33
N PRO A 23 -8.73 9.25 -7.42
CA PRO A 23 -7.89 8.96 -8.59
C PRO A 23 -6.38 8.79 -8.27
N SER A 24 -5.78 9.70 -7.51
CA SER A 24 -4.34 9.63 -7.19
C SER A 24 -3.97 8.40 -6.36
N LEU A 25 -4.79 8.00 -5.38
CA LEU A 25 -4.52 6.80 -4.58
C LEU A 25 -4.77 5.52 -5.37
N SER A 26 -5.84 5.52 -6.18
CA SER A 26 -6.17 4.39 -7.03
C SER A 26 -5.03 4.09 -8.00
N GLN A 27 -4.55 5.12 -8.69
CA GLN A 27 -3.39 5.02 -9.59
C GLN A 27 -2.13 4.57 -8.85
N ALA A 28 -1.80 5.18 -7.71
CA ALA A 28 -0.64 4.77 -6.92
C ALA A 28 -0.70 3.29 -6.51
N ALA A 29 -1.88 2.83 -6.09
CA ALA A 29 -2.09 1.47 -5.66
C ALA A 29 -1.99 0.46 -6.81
N ASP A 30 -2.57 0.79 -7.97
CA ASP A 30 -2.40 -0.01 -9.19
C ASP A 30 -0.94 -0.11 -9.59
N THR A 31 -0.20 1.01 -9.61
CA THR A 31 1.23 1.00 -9.92
C THR A 31 2.02 0.16 -8.92
N ALA A 32 1.73 0.24 -7.61
CA ALA A 32 2.38 -0.59 -6.60
C ALA A 32 2.11 -2.09 -6.78
N LEU A 33 0.89 -2.47 -7.18
CA LEU A 33 0.55 -3.86 -7.52
C LEU A 33 1.31 -4.34 -8.77
N LEU A 34 1.45 -3.47 -9.78
CA LEU A 34 2.24 -3.77 -10.98
C LEU A 34 3.72 -3.95 -10.64
N VAL A 35 4.28 -3.09 -9.77
CA VAL A 35 5.66 -3.24 -9.25
C VAL A 35 5.83 -4.59 -8.57
N HIS A 36 4.94 -4.94 -7.64
CA HIS A 36 5.00 -6.22 -6.92
C HIS A 36 5.02 -7.42 -7.87
N ASN A 37 4.26 -7.37 -8.97
CA ASN A 37 4.24 -8.43 -9.97
C ASN A 37 5.46 -8.41 -10.91
N ALA A 38 5.95 -7.22 -11.27
CA ALA A 38 7.12 -7.08 -12.14
C ALA A 38 8.39 -7.57 -11.45
N VAL A 39 8.57 -7.22 -10.17
CA VAL A 39 9.72 -7.60 -9.35
C VAL A 39 9.89 -9.12 -9.25
N LYS A 40 8.81 -9.90 -9.18
CA LYS A 40 8.89 -11.38 -9.17
C LYS A 40 9.50 -11.99 -10.44
N ARG A 41 9.59 -11.21 -11.53
CA ARG A 41 10.06 -11.65 -12.84
C ARG A 41 11.45 -11.11 -13.19
N VAL A 42 12.05 -10.30 -12.33
CA VAL A 42 13.41 -9.78 -12.54
C VAL A 42 14.41 -10.92 -12.53
N LYS A 43 15.50 -10.75 -13.28
CA LYS A 43 16.52 -11.76 -13.52
C LYS A 43 17.78 -11.48 -12.72
N CYS A 44 18.16 -10.22 -12.56
CA CYS A 44 19.28 -9.80 -11.72
C CYS A 44 18.80 -9.00 -10.49
N ASN A 45 19.66 -8.87 -9.47
CA ASN A 45 19.40 -8.07 -8.25
C ASN A 45 18.03 -8.33 -7.60
N LYS A 46 17.59 -9.60 -7.59
CA LYS A 46 16.23 -9.98 -7.17
C LYS A 46 15.89 -9.50 -5.77
N ALA A 47 16.79 -9.72 -4.81
CA ALA A 47 16.57 -9.34 -3.42
C ALA A 47 16.43 -7.83 -3.27
N GLU A 48 17.24 -7.06 -4.01
CA GLU A 48 17.23 -5.60 -3.94
C GLU A 48 15.98 -5.01 -4.61
N PHE A 49 15.49 -5.61 -5.70
CA PHE A 49 14.21 -5.26 -6.31
C PHE A 49 13.03 -5.64 -5.40
N GLU A 50 13.06 -6.82 -4.77
CA GLU A 50 12.05 -7.28 -3.81
C GLU A 50 11.94 -6.35 -2.63
N GLU A 51 13.07 -5.96 -2.03
CA GLU A 51 13.10 -5.01 -0.93
C GLU A 51 12.58 -3.63 -1.37
N LEU A 52 13.08 -3.10 -2.50
CA LEU A 52 12.66 -1.78 -3.00
C LEU A 52 11.16 -1.73 -3.34
N GLY A 53 10.64 -2.76 -4.00
CA GLY A 53 9.22 -2.86 -4.34
C GLY A 53 8.35 -3.00 -3.08
N MET A 54 8.82 -3.75 -2.09
CA MET A 54 8.15 -3.87 -0.80
C MET A 54 8.12 -2.53 -0.05
N ASP A 55 9.25 -1.85 0.07
CA ASP A 55 9.34 -0.56 0.78
C ASP A 55 8.42 0.48 0.16
N ALA A 56 8.37 0.55 -1.17
CA ALA A 56 7.48 1.47 -1.87
C ALA A 56 6.00 1.14 -1.63
N ALA A 57 5.64 -0.14 -1.61
CA ALA A 57 4.29 -0.60 -1.29
C ALA A 57 3.90 -0.31 0.16
N LEU A 58 4.82 -0.51 1.11
CA LEU A 58 4.60 -0.21 2.52
C LEU A 58 4.43 1.30 2.75
N LEU A 59 5.24 2.13 2.09
CA LEU A 59 5.12 3.58 2.20
C LEU A 59 3.75 4.06 1.71
N LEU A 60 3.28 3.55 0.57
CA LEU A 60 1.95 3.86 0.06
C LEU A 60 0.86 3.39 1.03
N TYR A 61 0.97 2.19 1.59
CA TYR A 61 0.02 1.67 2.57
C TYR A 61 -0.07 2.56 3.82
N VAL A 62 1.09 2.95 4.36
CA VAL A 62 1.21 3.85 5.51
C VAL A 62 0.60 5.22 5.21
N ALA A 63 0.93 5.81 4.06
CA ALA A 63 0.39 7.09 3.62
C ALA A 63 -1.14 7.04 3.47
N ALA A 64 -1.65 5.99 2.83
CA ALA A 64 -3.09 5.81 2.62
C ALA A 64 -3.85 5.63 3.94
N ASP A 65 -3.30 4.88 4.90
CA ASP A 65 -3.95 4.72 6.21
C ASP A 65 -3.98 6.03 6.99
N GLU A 66 -2.90 6.81 6.95
CA GLU A 66 -2.83 8.10 7.63
C GLU A 66 -3.83 9.11 7.06
N LEU A 67 -3.99 9.17 5.73
CA LEU A 67 -5.02 9.99 5.09
C LEU A 67 -6.42 9.60 5.54
N ARG A 68 -6.66 8.29 5.70
CA ARG A 68 -7.92 7.74 6.17
C ARG A 68 -8.19 8.05 7.65
N GLU A 69 -7.19 7.95 8.51
CA GLU A 69 -7.27 8.31 9.94
C GLU A 69 -7.58 9.80 10.12
N LYS A 70 -7.01 10.65 9.26
CA LYS A 70 -7.30 12.09 9.21
C LYS A 70 -8.69 12.40 8.62
N GLY A 71 -9.49 11.39 8.29
CA GLY A 71 -10.85 11.55 7.76
C GLY A 71 -10.91 12.20 6.38
N GLN A 72 -9.80 12.22 5.64
CA GLN A 72 -9.71 12.90 4.35
C GLN A 72 -10.40 12.07 3.28
N ARG A 73 -11.68 12.37 3.03
CA ARG A 73 -12.44 11.77 1.91
C ARG A 73 -11.96 12.24 0.54
N ASN A 74 -11.37 13.44 0.49
CA ASN A 74 -10.76 14.03 -0.69
C ASN A 74 -9.33 14.45 -0.36
N ILE A 75 -8.38 13.98 -1.16
CA ILE A 75 -6.97 14.38 -1.03
C ILE A 75 -6.82 15.78 -1.61
N LYS A 76 -6.37 16.73 -0.78
CA LYS A 76 -6.24 18.15 -1.17
C LYS A 76 -4.79 18.57 -1.26
N GLY A 77 -4.48 19.37 -2.29
CA GLY A 77 -3.23 20.13 -2.42
C GLY A 77 -1.98 19.30 -2.18
N LYS A 78 -1.30 19.59 -1.07
CA LYS A 78 -0.02 18.97 -0.69
C LYS A 78 -0.07 17.44 -0.68
N ALA A 79 -1.05 16.85 0.01
CA ALA A 79 -1.16 15.39 0.11
C ALA A 79 -1.36 14.72 -1.27
N LYS A 80 -2.00 15.41 -2.22
CA LYS A 80 -2.16 14.89 -3.59
C LYS A 80 -0.82 14.90 -4.30
N GLY A 81 -0.10 16.03 -4.22
CA GLY A 81 1.24 16.15 -4.80
C GLY A 81 2.23 15.14 -4.22
N ASP A 82 2.13 14.84 -2.92
CA ASP A 82 2.98 13.85 -2.25
C ASP A 82 2.70 12.42 -2.77
N ILE A 83 1.42 12.06 -2.93
CA ILE A 83 1.01 10.76 -3.50
C ILE A 83 1.35 10.67 -4.99
N ASP A 84 1.11 11.71 -5.78
CA ASP A 84 1.47 11.75 -7.20
C ASP A 84 3.01 11.63 -7.36
N SER A 85 3.79 12.25 -6.48
CA SER A 85 5.25 12.11 -6.45
C SER A 85 5.70 10.69 -6.11
N LEU A 86 5.07 10.05 -5.11
CA LEU A 86 5.33 8.64 -4.79
C LEU A 86 4.95 7.72 -5.96
N THR A 87 3.84 8.01 -6.65
CA THR A 87 3.43 7.29 -7.86
C THR A 87 4.49 7.38 -8.96
N GLY A 88 5.13 8.55 -9.11
CA GLY A 88 6.25 8.73 -10.03
C GLY A 88 7.45 7.82 -9.70
N VAL A 89 7.80 7.68 -8.41
CA VAL A 89 8.87 6.76 -7.98
C VAL A 89 8.46 5.31 -8.24
N LEU A 90 7.22 4.92 -7.92
CA LEU A 90 6.68 3.60 -8.21
C LEU A 90 6.73 3.27 -9.71
N GLN A 91 6.42 4.25 -10.58
CA GLN A 91 6.50 4.06 -12.04
C GLN A 91 7.95 3.82 -12.49
N LYS A 92 8.92 4.58 -11.98
CA LYS A 92 10.34 4.34 -12.30
C LYS A 92 10.82 2.96 -11.85
N ILE A 93 10.39 2.49 -10.68
CA ILE A 93 10.68 1.13 -10.20
C ILE A 93 10.05 0.10 -11.14
N LEU A 94 8.80 0.30 -11.56
CA LEU A 94 8.09 -0.58 -12.48
C LEU A 94 8.83 -0.68 -13.82
N ASP A 95 9.18 0.46 -14.43
CA ASP A 95 9.86 0.53 -15.71
C ASP A 95 11.22 -0.19 -15.64
N LEU A 96 11.96 0.00 -14.55
CA LEU A 96 13.23 -0.67 -14.32
C LEU A 96 13.06 -2.19 -14.17
N ALA A 97 12.10 -2.64 -13.35
CA ALA A 97 11.83 -4.06 -13.15
C ALA A 97 11.33 -4.75 -14.44
N GLN A 98 10.51 -4.06 -15.25
CA GLN A 98 10.07 -4.58 -16.54
C GLN A 98 11.22 -4.67 -17.55
N ALA A 99 12.09 -3.66 -17.60
CA ALA A 99 13.28 -3.67 -18.44
C ALA A 99 14.19 -4.85 -18.08
N ASP A 100 14.41 -5.10 -16.78
CA ASP A 100 15.21 -6.25 -16.36
C ASP A 100 14.53 -7.60 -16.66
N ALA A 101 13.23 -7.72 -16.37
CA ALA A 101 12.47 -8.95 -16.61
C ALA A 101 12.45 -9.37 -18.10
N THR A 102 12.62 -8.43 -19.03
CA THR A 102 12.64 -8.69 -20.47
C THR A 102 14.05 -8.94 -21.03
N ARG A 103 15.11 -8.83 -20.22
CA ARG A 103 16.48 -9.12 -20.68
C ARG A 103 16.67 -10.58 -21.04
N CYS A 104 17.56 -10.85 -22.00
CA CYS A 104 18.00 -12.21 -22.26
C CYS A 104 18.87 -12.74 -21.10
N ASP A 105 18.73 -14.02 -20.76
CA ASP A 105 19.40 -14.64 -19.60
C ASP A 105 20.92 -14.54 -19.68
N CYS A 106 21.49 -14.65 -20.89
CA CYS A 106 22.94 -14.52 -21.10
C CYS A 106 23.48 -13.12 -20.81
N PHE A 107 22.67 -12.07 -21.02
CA PHE A 107 23.04 -10.69 -20.70
C PHE A 107 22.78 -10.35 -19.23
N ALA A 108 21.73 -10.92 -18.62
CA ALA A 108 21.39 -10.68 -17.22
C ALA A 108 22.49 -11.15 -16.24
N PHE A 109 23.29 -12.15 -16.62
CA PHE A 109 24.41 -12.62 -15.79
C PHE A 109 25.53 -11.57 -15.64
N TRP A 110 25.79 -10.78 -16.68
CA TRP A 110 26.88 -9.78 -16.69
C TRP A 110 26.42 -8.36 -16.34
N TYR A 111 25.10 -8.16 -16.23
CA TYR A 111 24.52 -6.86 -15.99
C TYR A 111 24.06 -6.73 -14.53
N SER A 112 24.17 -5.52 -13.99
CA SER A 112 23.69 -5.18 -12.67
C SER A 112 22.98 -3.84 -12.72
N ASP A 113 21.76 -3.80 -12.18
CA ASP A 113 21.02 -2.55 -12.01
C ASP A 113 21.27 -1.90 -10.64
N ALA A 114 22.24 -2.39 -9.87
CA ALA A 114 22.50 -1.94 -8.48
C ALA A 114 22.60 -0.41 -8.34
N ALA A 115 23.26 0.29 -9.27
CA ALA A 115 23.36 1.76 -9.23
C ALA A 115 22.00 2.46 -9.42
N ARG A 116 21.16 1.93 -10.32
CA ARG A 116 19.82 2.46 -10.59
C ARG A 116 18.87 2.15 -9.44
N ILE A 117 18.94 0.93 -8.91
CA ILE A 117 18.20 0.51 -7.70
C ILE A 117 18.57 1.40 -6.52
N LYS A 118 19.87 1.68 -6.32
CA LYS A 118 20.34 2.59 -5.26
C LYS A 118 19.77 3.99 -5.42
N SER A 119 19.82 4.56 -6.62
CA SER A 119 19.24 5.87 -6.91
C SER A 119 17.73 5.92 -6.61
N LEU A 120 16.98 4.86 -6.96
CA LEU A 120 15.56 4.78 -6.64
C LEU A 120 15.29 4.61 -5.14
N ARG A 121 16.16 3.90 -4.42
CA ARG A 121 16.09 3.80 -2.96
C ARG A 121 16.31 5.17 -2.30
N GLU A 122 17.28 5.95 -2.77
CA GLU A 122 17.53 7.32 -2.29
C GLU A 122 16.34 8.24 -2.59
N GLU A 123 15.73 8.14 -3.78
CA GLU A 123 14.50 8.87 -4.10
C GLU A 123 13.35 8.47 -3.17
N LEU A 124 13.20 7.17 -2.87
CA LEU A 124 12.16 6.68 -1.97
C LEU A 124 12.40 7.12 -0.52
N GLU A 125 13.65 7.15 -0.06
CA GLU A 125 14.04 7.65 1.26
C GLU A 125 13.67 9.12 1.45
N GLN A 126 13.84 9.95 0.41
CA GLN A 126 13.36 11.34 0.42
C GLN A 126 11.84 11.42 0.58
N ARG A 127 11.09 10.43 0.06
CA ARG A 127 9.62 10.37 0.23
C ARG A 127 9.21 9.93 1.62
N LEU A 128 10.01 9.13 2.33
CA LEU A 128 9.70 8.77 3.73
C LEU A 128 9.48 10.01 4.59
N GLN A 129 10.36 11.00 4.46
CA GLN A 129 10.30 12.25 5.22
C GLN A 129 9.03 13.06 4.92
N THR A 130 8.49 12.95 3.71
CA THR A 130 7.25 13.63 3.31
C THR A 130 6.04 13.09 4.06
N PHE A 131 6.09 11.82 4.47
CA PHE A 131 5.04 11.12 5.23
C PHE A 131 5.40 10.93 6.71
N ASP A 132 6.27 11.80 7.26
CA ASP A 132 6.70 11.75 8.66
C ASP A 132 7.29 10.39 9.08
N VAL A 133 7.98 9.69 8.17
CA VAL A 133 8.73 8.46 8.43
C VAL A 133 10.23 8.75 8.31
N ARG A 134 11.02 8.39 9.32
CA ARG A 134 12.45 8.76 9.38
C ARG A 134 13.36 7.75 8.71
N SER A 135 12.94 6.49 8.59
CA SER A 135 13.75 5.41 8.01
C SER A 135 12.90 4.25 7.52
N PHE A 136 13.47 3.37 6.70
CA PHE A 136 12.81 2.14 6.27
C PHE A 136 12.50 1.22 7.46
N ASN A 137 13.35 1.17 8.48
CA ASN A 137 13.05 0.42 9.71
C ASN A 137 11.78 0.94 10.39
N GLU A 138 11.67 2.27 10.56
CA GLU A 138 10.45 2.88 11.10
C GLU A 138 9.23 2.63 10.20
N LEU A 139 9.42 2.62 8.88
CA LEU A 139 8.36 2.27 7.94
C LEU A 139 7.82 0.86 8.19
N HIS A 140 8.72 -0.13 8.35
CA HIS A 140 8.34 -1.50 8.65
C HIS A 140 7.63 -1.63 9.99
N ASP A 141 8.12 -0.94 11.02
CA ASP A 141 7.50 -0.94 12.35
C ASP A 141 6.08 -0.34 12.27
N LYS A 142 5.93 0.83 11.64
CA LYS A 142 4.63 1.49 11.43
C LYS A 142 3.67 0.63 10.61
N ALA A 143 4.15 -0.04 9.57
CA ALA A 143 3.31 -0.91 8.75
C ALA A 143 2.85 -2.15 9.55
N SER A 144 3.77 -2.79 10.27
CA SER A 144 3.50 -3.96 11.11
C SER A 144 2.51 -3.62 12.23
N GLU A 145 2.70 -2.49 12.91
CA GLU A 145 1.76 -1.99 13.91
C GLU A 145 0.35 -1.79 13.34
N ARG A 146 0.23 -1.16 12.17
CA ARG A 146 -1.08 -0.90 11.54
C ARG A 146 -1.78 -2.18 11.12
N VAL A 147 -1.02 -3.14 10.59
CA VAL A 147 -1.51 -4.49 10.27
C VAL A 147 -2.05 -5.17 11.54
N ASN A 148 -1.29 -5.17 12.63
CA ASN A 148 -1.67 -5.80 13.90
C ASN A 148 -2.86 -5.09 14.59
N LYS A 149 -2.88 -3.76 14.62
CA LYS A 149 -3.97 -2.95 15.21
C LYS A 149 -5.32 -3.24 14.54
N ARG A 150 -5.33 -3.53 13.23
CA ARG A 150 -6.56 -3.85 12.50
C ARG A 150 -6.98 -5.30 12.62
N SER A 151 -6.05 -6.24 12.75
CA SER A 151 -6.37 -7.65 13.07
C SER A 151 -7.06 -7.81 14.43
N HIS A 152 -7.00 -6.80 15.31
CA HIS A 152 -7.64 -6.79 16.63
C HIS A 152 -8.89 -5.92 16.72
N ARG A 153 -9.39 -5.33 15.62
CA ARG A 153 -10.75 -4.76 15.60
C ARG A 153 -11.73 -5.87 15.24
N PRO A 154 -12.55 -6.39 16.18
CA PRO A 154 -13.66 -7.24 15.80
C PRO A 154 -14.57 -6.40 14.89
N ASP A 155 -14.98 -6.97 13.76
CA ASP A 155 -16.00 -6.42 12.88
C ASP A 155 -17.27 -6.13 13.69
N LYS A 156 -17.38 -4.92 14.24
CA LYS A 156 -18.65 -4.36 14.70
C LYS A 156 -19.46 -3.92 13.47
N ALA A 157 -19.81 -4.88 12.62
CA ALA A 157 -20.66 -4.66 11.46
C ALA A 157 -21.71 -5.78 11.27
N LYS A 158 -21.98 -6.58 12.30
CA LYS A 158 -23.02 -7.63 12.26
C LYS A 158 -23.99 -7.69 13.45
N TYR A 159 -24.09 -6.64 14.27
CA TYR A 159 -25.01 -6.62 15.43
C TYR A 159 -26.00 -5.43 15.49
N GLU A 160 -26.28 -4.76 14.37
CA GLU A 160 -27.34 -3.72 14.31
C GLU A 160 -28.45 -4.03 13.28
N ARG A 161 -28.74 -5.32 13.07
CA ARG A 161 -29.93 -5.73 12.30
C ARG A 161 -30.89 -6.64 13.07
N GLY A 162 -30.86 -6.56 14.41
CA GLY A 162 -31.70 -7.39 15.30
C GLY A 162 -32.47 -6.65 16.39
N LEU A 163 -32.48 -5.31 16.42
CA LEU A 163 -33.08 -4.53 17.51
C LEU A 163 -34.01 -3.42 17.00
N THR A 164 -34.93 -3.75 16.10
CA THR A 164 -36.14 -2.94 15.85
C THR A 164 -37.36 -3.84 15.59
N SER A 165 -37.63 -4.74 16.53
CA SER A 165 -38.96 -5.33 16.68
C SER A 165 -39.33 -5.36 18.15
N ARG A 166 -39.56 -4.16 18.72
CA ARG A 166 -40.19 -4.00 20.02
C ARG A 166 -41.50 -3.24 19.85
N SER A 167 -42.56 -4.05 19.78
CA SER A 167 -43.89 -3.84 20.36
C SER A 167 -44.34 -2.40 20.65
N SER A 168 -45.50 -2.03 20.12
CA SER A 168 -46.46 -1.20 20.85
C SER A 168 -47.86 -1.74 20.62
N SER A 169 -48.34 -2.33 21.69
CA SER A 169 -49.69 -2.80 22.02
C SER A 169 -50.73 -1.67 21.96
N LYS A 170 -52.01 -2.04 21.73
CA LYS A 170 -53.14 -1.48 22.48
C LYS A 170 -54.40 -2.33 22.34
N THR A 171 -54.77 -2.91 23.47
CA THR A 171 -56.09 -3.39 23.88
C THR A 171 -57.06 -2.23 24.06
N SER A 172 -58.30 -2.35 23.55
CA SER A 172 -59.53 -1.71 24.05
C SER A 172 -60.71 -2.48 23.40
N ASP A 173 -61.38 -3.39 24.09
CA ASP A 173 -62.55 -3.24 24.96
C ASP A 173 -63.89 -2.97 24.24
N SER A 174 -64.81 -3.93 24.42
CA SER A 174 -66.28 -3.85 24.56
C SER A 174 -67.13 -3.02 23.57
N MET A 175 -67.90 -3.73 22.72
CA MET A 175 -69.39 -3.74 22.72
C MET A 175 -69.93 -4.91 21.91
#